data_AF-A0A6J1NT90-F1
#
_entry.id   AF-A0A6J1NT90-F1
#
_cell.length_a   1.000
_cell.length_b   1.000
_cell.length_c   1.000
_cell.angle_alpha   90.00
_cell.angle_beta   90.00
_cell.angle_gamma   90.00
#
_symmetry.space_group_name_H-M   'P 1'
#
loop_
_entity.id
_entity.type
_entity.pdbx_description
1 polymer ?
#
loop_
_entity_poly.entity_id
_entity_poly.type
_entity_poly.pdbx_seq_one_letter_code
_entity_poly.pdbx_strand_id
1 'polypeptide(L)'
;MGRMELPVLDKCCFVLDLKTGCIVLGVVNSILTFVLAVILITFAVDLKEMSLVKREFSDEGGVYSVLYAFVVVFVVVLFVKFLLDLVFVWAVYKEKSGIIKKYCIFWIVVLVLHVICFLKSMPHMGAGHLISQTFFIAENFYYIAVVRSYLKSINEDGVL
;
A
#
# COMPACT_ATOMS: atom_id res chain seq x y z
N MET A 1 -4.46 -29.50 16.19
CA MET A 1 -5.01 -29.25 14.83
C MET A 1 -4.17 -28.13 14.22
N GLY A 2 -3.46 -28.41 13.13
CA GLY A 2 -2.26 -27.68 12.71
C GLY A 2 -2.43 -26.16 12.65
N ARG A 3 -1.65 -25.43 13.45
CA ARG A 3 -1.42 -24.02 13.19
C ARG A 3 -0.68 -23.97 11.86
N MET A 4 -1.34 -23.54 10.79
CA MET A 4 -0.63 -23.09 9.59
C MET A 4 0.11 -21.81 9.98
N GLU A 5 1.27 -21.97 10.60
CA GLU A 5 2.20 -20.88 10.82
C GLU A 5 2.71 -20.51 9.42
N LEU A 6 2.46 -19.27 8.99
CA LEU A 6 3.05 -18.77 7.74
C LEU A 6 4.57 -19.00 7.80
N PRO A 7 5.20 -19.43 6.70
CA PRO A 7 6.63 -19.72 6.67
C PRO A 7 7.40 -18.50 7.18
N VAL A 8 8.21 -18.72 8.21
CA VAL A 8 9.11 -17.70 8.74
C VAL A 8 10.23 -17.54 7.72
N LEU A 9 10.39 -16.35 7.17
CA LEU A 9 11.53 -16.05 6.30
C LEU A 9 12.72 -15.71 7.19
N ASP A 10 13.83 -16.44 7.06
CA ASP A 10 15.12 -16.09 7.69
C ASP A 10 15.87 -14.99 6.92
N LYS A 11 15.52 -14.76 5.64
CA LYS A 11 16.12 -13.74 4.77
C LYS A 11 15.07 -13.07 3.91
N CYS A 12 15.13 -11.74 3.78
CA CYS A 12 14.34 -11.01 2.80
C CYS A 12 15.00 -11.13 1.42
N CYS A 13 14.23 -11.48 0.39
CA CYS A 13 14.74 -11.68 -0.99
C CYS A 13 15.95 -12.63 -1.05
N PHE A 14 15.94 -13.71 -0.27
CA PHE A 14 16.97 -14.78 -0.21
C PHE A 14 18.38 -14.38 0.27
N VAL A 15 18.74 -13.10 0.30
CA VAL A 15 20.12 -12.64 0.56
C VAL A 15 20.21 -11.59 1.67
N LEU A 16 19.16 -10.82 1.93
CA LEU A 16 19.22 -9.69 2.86
C LEU A 16 18.73 -10.07 4.27
N ASP A 17 19.40 -9.53 5.28
CA ASP A 17 18.92 -9.57 6.67
C ASP A 17 17.53 -8.93 6.77
N LEU A 18 16.66 -9.49 7.63
CA LEU A 18 15.27 -9.05 7.73
C LEU A 18 15.11 -7.58 8.08
N LYS A 19 15.97 -7.04 8.95
CA LYS A 19 15.97 -5.63 9.31
C LYS A 19 16.23 -4.75 8.09
N THR A 20 17.29 -5.05 7.35
CA THR A 20 17.66 -4.33 6.12
C THR A 20 16.58 -4.49 5.06
N GLY A 21 16.01 -5.69 4.92
CA GLY A 21 14.89 -5.96 4.01
C GLY A 21 13.64 -5.15 4.32
N CYS A 22 13.23 -5.07 5.59
CA CYS A 22 12.09 -4.24 6.01
C CYS A 22 12.33 -2.75 5.76
N ILE A 23 13.55 -2.25 6.02
CA ILE A 23 13.90 -0.85 5.76
C ILE A 23 13.86 -0.57 4.27
N VAL A 24 14.52 -1.41 3.45
CA VAL A 24 14.58 -1.23 1.99
C VAL A 24 13.19 -1.29 1.38
N LEU A 25 12.39 -2.31 1.71
CA LEU A 25 11.02 -2.43 1.20
C LEU A 25 10.14 -1.25 1.64
N GLY A 26 10.24 -0.82 2.90
CA GLY A 26 9.50 0.34 3.40
C GLY A 26 9.87 1.64 2.67
N VAL A 27 11.17 1.86 2.43
CA VAL A 27 11.66 3.02 1.67
C VAL A 27 11.22 2.97 0.21
N VAL A 28 11.34 1.81 -0.45
CA VAL A 28 10.89 1.63 -1.84
C VAL A 28 9.38 1.90 -1.96
N ASN A 29 8.57 1.35 -1.05
CA ASN A 29 7.13 1.56 -1.03
C ASN A 29 6.77 3.04 -0.78
N SER A 30 7.52 3.73 0.09
CA SER A 30 7.37 5.16 0.35
C SER A 30 7.68 6.00 -0.89
N ILE A 31 8.78 5.71 -1.60
CA ILE A 31 9.16 6.39 -2.85
C ILE A 31 8.10 6.14 -3.92
N LEU A 32 7.66 4.90 -4.12
CA LEU A 32 6.61 4.55 -5.09
C LEU A 32 5.29 5.28 -4.79
N THR A 33 4.89 5.33 -3.52
CA THR A 33 3.68 6.04 -3.07
C THR A 33 3.80 7.54 -3.35
N PHE A 34 4.97 8.13 -3.10
CA PHE A 34 5.22 9.54 -3.38
C PHE A 34 5.19 9.86 -4.88
N VAL A 35 5.86 9.04 -5.71
CA VAL A 35 5.84 9.19 -7.17
C VAL A 35 4.42 9.07 -7.71
N LEU A 36 3.64 8.09 -7.23
CA LEU A 36 2.24 7.92 -7.61
C LEU A 36 1.39 9.14 -7.22
N ALA A 37 1.62 9.71 -6.03
CA ALA A 37 0.93 10.92 -5.60
C ALA A 37 1.23 12.12 -6.52
N VAL A 38 2.50 12.31 -6.93
CA VAL A 38 2.89 13.37 -7.87
C VAL A 38 2.20 13.19 -9.22
N ILE A 39 2.19 11.97 -9.77
CA ILE A 39 1.49 11.65 -11.03
C ILE A 39 0.00 11.96 -10.89
N LEU A 40 -0.64 11.59 -9.78
CA LEU A 40 -2.05 11.87 -9.58
C LEU A 40 -2.37 13.36 -9.43
N ILE A 41 -1.44 14.15 -8.90
CA ILE A 41 -1.59 15.62 -8.86
C ILE A 41 -1.63 16.18 -10.28
N THR A 42 -0.76 15.72 -11.20
CA THR A 42 -0.82 16.19 -12.59
C THR A 42 -2.14 15.80 -13.24
N PHE A 43 -2.61 14.56 -13.04
CA PHE A 43 -3.95 14.14 -13.49
C PHE A 43 -5.08 14.98 -12.88
N ALA A 44 -4.98 15.38 -11.62
CA ALA A 44 -5.98 16.24 -10.98
C ALA A 44 -6.05 17.62 -11.63
N VAL A 45 -4.91 18.18 -12.03
CA VAL A 45 -4.85 19.46 -12.76
C VAL A 45 -5.51 19.32 -14.12
N ASP A 46 -5.17 18.28 -14.89
CA ASP A 46 -5.76 18.01 -16.21
C ASP A 46 -7.28 17.80 -16.13
N LEU A 47 -7.74 17.05 -15.12
CA LEU A 47 -9.17 16.84 -14.87
C LEU A 47 -9.89 18.13 -14.50
N LYS A 48 -9.25 19.02 -13.75
CA LYS A 48 -9.81 20.32 -13.40
C LYS A 48 -10.02 21.17 -14.65
N GLU A 49 -9.03 21.25 -15.52
CA GLU A 49 -9.14 21.99 -16.79
C GLU A 49 -10.25 21.42 -17.68
N MET A 50 -10.27 20.09 -17.86
CA MET A 50 -11.34 19.42 -18.61
C MET A 50 -12.72 19.65 -17.99
N SER A 51 -12.82 19.67 -16.65
CA SER A 51 -14.09 19.91 -15.96
C SER A 51 -14.64 21.32 -16.21
N LEU A 52 -13.76 22.33 -16.31
CA LEU A 52 -14.15 23.71 -16.58
C LEU A 52 -14.61 23.87 -18.04
N VAL A 53 -13.83 23.34 -18.99
CA VAL A 53 -14.18 23.38 -20.41
C VAL A 53 -15.49 22.62 -20.65
N LYS A 54 -15.60 21.36 -20.20
CA LYS A 54 -16.81 20.57 -20.46
C LYS A 54 -18.03 21.10 -19.72
N ARG A 55 -17.89 21.76 -18.58
CA ARG A 55 -19.03 22.39 -17.88
C ARG A 55 -19.60 23.59 -18.65
N GLU A 56 -18.79 24.29 -19.43
CA GLU A 56 -19.27 25.39 -20.29
C GLU A 56 -19.91 24.89 -21.59
N PHE A 57 -19.46 23.73 -22.11
CA PHE A 57 -19.88 23.23 -23.43
C PHE A 57 -20.77 21.95 -23.42
N SER A 58 -20.97 21.29 -22.26
CA SER A 58 -21.71 20.02 -22.17
C SER A 58 -22.25 19.70 -20.75
N ASP A 59 -23.28 18.86 -20.67
CA ASP A 59 -23.82 18.37 -19.37
C ASP A 59 -22.92 17.31 -18.69
N GLU A 60 -21.85 16.87 -19.37
CA GLU A 60 -20.87 15.91 -18.82
C GLU A 60 -19.94 16.52 -17.76
N GLY A 61 -19.95 17.85 -17.58
CA GLY A 61 -19.11 18.55 -16.59
C GLY A 61 -19.27 18.02 -15.15
N GLY A 62 -20.44 17.48 -14.80
CA GLY A 62 -20.70 16.85 -13.51
C GLY A 62 -19.84 15.60 -13.26
N VAL A 63 -19.63 14.76 -14.28
CA VAL A 63 -18.85 13.52 -14.17
C VAL A 63 -17.36 13.83 -13.91
N TYR A 64 -16.80 14.81 -14.63
CA TYR A 64 -15.40 15.23 -14.45
C TYR A 64 -15.17 15.90 -13.09
N SER A 65 -16.14 16.65 -12.58
CA SER A 65 -16.08 17.24 -11.24
C SER A 65 -16.03 16.16 -10.14
N VAL A 66 -16.84 15.11 -10.28
CA VAL A 66 -16.83 13.97 -9.35
C VAL A 66 -15.51 13.21 -9.42
N LEU A 67 -14.99 12.93 -10.62
CA LEU A 67 -13.69 12.30 -10.81
C LEU A 67 -12.55 13.13 -10.20
N TYR A 68 -12.55 14.45 -10.39
CA TYR A 68 -11.60 15.35 -9.75
C TYR A 68 -11.65 15.24 -8.22
N ALA A 69 -12.83 15.28 -7.62
CA ALA A 69 -12.99 15.12 -6.18
C ALA A 69 -12.43 13.78 -5.67
N PHE A 70 -12.70 12.68 -6.38
CA PHE A 70 -12.13 11.37 -6.05
C PHE A 70 -10.60 11.36 -6.13
N VAL A 71 -10.01 11.94 -7.19
CA VAL A 71 -8.55 12.00 -7.34
C VAL A 71 -7.91 12.83 -6.21
N VAL A 72 -8.49 13.97 -5.84
CA VAL A 72 -7.99 14.81 -4.73
C VAL A 72 -8.03 14.03 -3.41
N VAL A 73 -9.13 13.35 -3.09
CA VAL A 73 -9.23 12.52 -1.89
C VAL A 73 -8.19 11.40 -1.92
N PHE A 74 -7.98 10.77 -3.08
CA PHE A 74 -6.99 9.70 -3.23
C PHE A 74 -5.56 10.19 -3.01
N VAL A 75 -5.21 11.39 -3.52
CA VAL A 75 -3.91 12.04 -3.25
C VAL A 75 -3.70 12.25 -1.76
N VAL A 76 -4.70 12.75 -1.03
CA VAL A 76 -4.62 12.94 0.43
C VAL A 76 -4.37 11.60 1.14
N VAL A 77 -5.07 10.54 0.74
CA VAL A 77 -4.85 9.19 1.29
C VAL A 77 -3.43 8.68 1.01
N LEU A 78 -2.87 8.93 -0.18
CA LEU A 78 -1.49 8.57 -0.50
C LEU A 78 -0.46 9.33 0.34
N PHE A 79 -0.70 10.61 0.66
CA PHE A 79 0.16 11.36 1.58
C PHE A 79 0.11 10.79 3.01
N VAL A 80 -1.09 10.42 3.49
CA VAL A 80 -1.22 9.76 4.79
C VAL A 80 -0.47 8.42 4.79
N LYS A 81 -0.60 7.64 3.70
CA LYS A 81 0.15 6.39 3.53
C LYS A 81 1.66 6.62 3.55
N PHE A 82 2.16 7.63 2.83
CA PHE A 82 3.57 8.00 2.82
C PHE A 82 4.10 8.30 4.24
N LEU A 83 3.35 9.05 5.04
CA LEU A 83 3.72 9.33 6.44
C LEU A 83 3.73 8.06 7.30
N LEU A 84 2.75 7.17 7.13
CA LEU A 84 2.70 5.89 7.83
C LEU A 84 3.90 5.00 7.47
N ASP A 85 4.32 5.00 6.21
CA ASP A 85 5.49 4.24 5.75
C ASP A 85 6.80 4.80 6.33
N LEU A 86 6.93 6.13 6.46
CA LEU A 86 8.06 6.74 7.15
C LEU A 86 8.09 6.37 8.65
N VAL A 87 6.94 6.42 9.32
CA VAL A 87 6.82 6.01 10.72
C VAL A 87 7.18 4.53 10.88
N PHE A 88 6.78 3.69 9.92
CA PHE A 88 7.14 2.28 9.89
C PHE A 88 8.65 2.07 9.76
N VAL A 89 9.30 2.71 8.78
CA VAL A 89 10.75 2.64 8.60
C VAL A 89 11.49 3.11 9.85
N TRP A 90 11.03 4.22 10.47
CA TRP A 90 11.58 4.70 11.73
C TRP A 90 11.40 3.70 12.87
N ALA A 91 10.23 3.07 12.97
CA ALA A 91 9.95 2.06 14.00
C ALA A 91 10.82 0.80 13.83
N VAL A 92 11.07 0.37 12.59
CA VAL A 92 11.99 -0.72 12.26
C VAL A 92 13.43 -0.33 12.62
N TYR A 93 13.86 0.89 12.32
CA TYR A 93 15.19 1.39 12.66
C TYR A 93 15.43 1.44 14.17
N LYS A 94 14.42 1.88 14.94
CA LYS A 94 14.45 1.95 16.41
C LYS A 94 14.03 0.65 17.11
N GLU A 95 13.79 -0.42 16.36
CA GLU A 95 13.37 -1.75 16.86
C GLU A 95 12.17 -1.69 17.82
N LYS A 96 11.25 -0.73 17.60
CA LYS A 96 10.05 -0.55 18.42
C LYS A 96 8.97 -1.55 18.01
N SER A 97 9.10 -2.79 18.51
CA SER A 97 8.19 -3.93 18.23
C SER A 97 6.70 -3.57 18.40
N GLY A 98 6.35 -2.74 19.37
CA GLY A 98 4.97 -2.30 19.60
C GLY A 98 4.35 -1.49 18.46
N ILE A 99 5.13 -0.60 17.82
CA ILE A 99 4.65 0.20 16.67
C ILE A 99 4.59 -0.67 15.41
N ILE A 100 5.61 -1.50 15.20
CA ILE A 100 5.68 -2.45 14.08
C ILE A 100 4.47 -3.41 14.13
N LYS A 101 4.10 -3.91 15.32
CA LYS A 101 2.94 -4.79 15.50
C LYS A 101 1.63 -4.12 15.10
N LYS A 102 1.40 -2.88 15.56
CA LYS A 102 0.19 -2.12 15.25
C LYS A 102 0.09 -1.83 13.76
N TYR A 103 1.20 -1.43 13.13
CA TYR A 103 1.27 -1.19 11.68
C TYR A 103 0.99 -2.47 10.88
N CYS A 104 1.56 -3.61 11.28
CA CYS A 104 1.32 -4.89 10.62
C CYS A 104 -0.15 -5.35 10.71
N ILE A 105 -0.79 -5.20 11.88
CA ILE A 105 -2.22 -5.54 12.04
C ILE A 105 -3.09 -4.64 11.17
N PHE A 106 -2.82 -3.32 11.19
CA PHE A 106 -3.53 -2.36 10.36
C PHE A 106 -3.45 -2.75 8.87
N TRP A 107 -2.26 -3.06 8.37
CA TRP A 107 -2.07 -3.44 6.97
C TRP A 107 -2.71 -4.78 6.58
N ILE A 108 -2.74 -5.76 7.49
CA ILE A 108 -3.46 -7.02 7.26
C ILE A 108 -4.96 -6.75 7.05
N VAL A 109 -5.57 -5.89 7.88
CA VAL A 109 -6.99 -5.54 7.74
C VAL A 109 -7.25 -4.82 6.40
N VAL A 110 -6.39 -3.87 6.03
CA VAL A 110 -6.49 -3.16 4.75
C VAL A 110 -6.36 -4.13 3.57
N LEU A 111 -5.43 -5.08 3.62
CA LEU A 111 -5.25 -6.08 2.57
C LEU A 111 -6.48 -6.98 2.43
N VAL A 112 -7.06 -7.47 3.53
CA VAL A 112 -8.28 -8.28 3.50
C VAL A 112 -9.44 -7.51 2.88
N LEU A 113 -9.62 -6.24 3.27
CA LEU A 113 -10.66 -5.39 2.70
C LEU A 113 -10.46 -5.19 1.20
N HIS A 114 -9.21 -4.97 0.78
CA HIS A 114 -8.85 -4.82 -0.64
C HIS A 114 -9.15 -6.08 -1.45
N VAL A 115 -8.86 -7.27 -0.91
CA VAL A 115 -9.19 -8.56 -1.55
C VAL A 115 -10.70 -8.72 -1.70
N ILE A 116 -11.50 -8.36 -0.70
CA ILE A 116 -12.97 -8.42 -0.80
C ILE A 116 -13.49 -7.47 -1.90
N CYS A 117 -12.97 -6.25 -1.95
CA CYS A 117 -13.32 -5.29 -3.01
C CYS A 117 -12.90 -5.79 -4.41
N PHE A 118 -11.73 -6.43 -4.51
CA PHE A 118 -11.25 -7.03 -5.75
C PHE A 118 -12.17 -8.16 -6.22
N LEU A 119 -12.53 -9.10 -5.33
CA LEU A 119 -13.44 -10.21 -5.65
C LEU A 119 -14.81 -9.70 -6.13
N LYS A 120 -15.32 -8.61 -5.53
CA LYS A 120 -16.57 -7.97 -5.97
C LYS A 120 -16.44 -7.32 -7.35
N SER A 121 -15.27 -6.80 -7.69
CA SER A 121 -15.04 -6.06 -8.93
C SER A 121 -14.56 -6.95 -10.08
N MET A 122 -14.14 -8.19 -9.79
CA MET A 122 -13.71 -9.20 -10.74
C MET A 122 -14.61 -9.37 -11.98
N PRO A 123 -15.96 -9.42 -11.88
CA PRO A 123 -16.82 -9.62 -13.05
C PRO A 123 -16.93 -8.39 -13.96
N HIS A 124 -16.37 -7.22 -13.59
CA HIS A 124 -16.51 -5.98 -14.35
C HIS A 124 -15.16 -5.48 -14.90
N MET A 125 -14.07 -6.22 -14.67
CA MET A 125 -12.71 -5.81 -14.99
C MET A 125 -12.16 -6.56 -16.20
N GLY A 126 -11.45 -5.85 -17.08
CA GLY A 126 -10.70 -6.45 -18.17
C GLY A 126 -9.50 -7.27 -17.68
N ALA A 127 -9.07 -8.24 -18.48
CA ALA A 127 -8.00 -9.18 -18.11
C ALA A 127 -6.68 -8.50 -17.67
N GLY A 128 -6.29 -7.41 -18.34
CA GLY A 128 -5.09 -6.65 -17.96
C GLY A 128 -5.17 -6.02 -16.57
N HIS A 129 -6.36 -5.54 -16.17
CA HIS A 129 -6.58 -4.96 -14.86
C HIS A 129 -6.58 -6.04 -13.77
N LEU A 130 -7.15 -7.21 -14.04
CA LEU A 130 -7.12 -8.36 -13.13
C LEU A 130 -5.69 -8.83 -12.84
N ILE A 131 -4.83 -8.90 -13.86
CA ILE A 131 -3.43 -9.29 -13.70
C ILE A 131 -2.69 -8.25 -12.84
N SER A 132 -2.82 -6.97 -13.17
CA SER A 132 -2.17 -5.89 -12.40
C SER A 132 -2.61 -5.87 -10.94
N GLN A 133 -3.90 -6.05 -10.66
CA GLN A 133 -4.40 -6.10 -9.28
C GLN A 133 -3.90 -7.34 -8.53
N THR A 134 -3.78 -8.48 -9.22
CA THR A 134 -3.25 -9.71 -8.62
C THR A 134 -1.78 -9.55 -8.22
N PHE A 135 -0.95 -8.94 -9.07
CA PHE A 135 0.43 -8.61 -8.73
C PHE A 135 0.51 -7.65 -7.54
N PHE A 136 -0.34 -6.62 -7.50
CA PHE A 136 -0.39 -5.68 -6.38
C PHE A 136 -0.74 -6.38 -5.07
N ILE A 137 -1.74 -7.27 -5.06
CA ILE A 137 -2.11 -8.06 -3.87
C ILE A 137 -0.94 -8.96 -3.44
N ALA A 138 -0.28 -9.63 -4.38
CA ALA A 138 0.85 -10.51 -4.10
C ALA A 138 2.04 -9.75 -3.49
N GLU A 139 2.38 -8.58 -4.01
CA GLU A 139 3.44 -7.72 -3.48
C GLU A 139 3.13 -7.24 -2.05
N ASN A 140 1.90 -6.77 -1.81
CA ASN A 140 1.48 -6.34 -0.47
C ASN A 140 1.44 -7.52 0.52
N PHE A 141 1.06 -8.72 0.06
CA PHE A 141 1.10 -9.92 0.88
C PHE A 141 2.54 -10.32 1.24
N TYR A 142 3.45 -10.28 0.27
CA TYR A 142 4.87 -10.53 0.50
C TYR A 142 5.46 -9.52 1.49
N TYR A 143 5.14 -8.24 1.34
CA TYR A 143 5.56 -7.19 2.27
C TYR A 143 5.12 -7.50 3.72
N ILE A 144 3.85 -7.84 3.92
CA ILE A 144 3.33 -8.22 5.24
C ILE A 144 4.04 -9.46 5.80
N ALA A 145 4.31 -10.46 4.96
CA ALA A 145 5.00 -11.68 5.38
C ALA A 145 6.43 -11.38 5.87
N VAL A 146 7.16 -10.49 5.19
CA VAL A 146 8.51 -10.04 5.61
C VAL A 146 8.45 -9.29 6.94
N VAL A 147 7.53 -8.31 7.09
CA VAL A 147 7.37 -7.55 8.33
C VAL A 147 6.99 -8.43 9.51
N ARG A 148 6.10 -9.39 9.29
CA ARG A 148 5.68 -10.35 10.32
C ARG A 148 6.83 -11.27 10.72
N SER A 149 7.62 -11.74 9.77
CA SER A 149 8.82 -12.54 10.06
C SER A 149 9.82 -11.73 10.88
N TYR A 150 9.99 -10.45 10.59
CA TYR A 150 10.90 -9.57 11.35
C TYR A 150 10.40 -9.33 12.77
N LEU A 151 9.10 -9.13 12.93
CA LEU A 151 8.49 -8.99 14.25
C LEU A 151 8.63 -10.27 15.09
N LYS A 152 8.61 -11.45 14.45
CA LYS A 152 8.85 -12.72 15.12
C LYS A 152 10.31 -12.85 15.56
N SER A 153 11.28 -12.53 14.69
CA SER A 153 12.71 -12.50 15.05
C SER A 153 12.98 -11.55 16.23
N ILE A 154 12.50 -10.31 16.21
CA ILE A 154 12.68 -9.38 17.36
C ILE A 154 12.08 -9.96 18.66
N ASN A 155 11.00 -10.73 18.58
CA ASN A 155 10.30 -11.28 19.75
C ASN A 155 10.87 -12.62 20.22
N GLU A 156 11.53 -13.38 19.36
CA GLU A 156 12.26 -14.63 19.69
C GLU A 156 13.68 -14.32 20.17
N ASP A 157 14.34 -13.31 19.60
CA ASP A 157 15.62 -12.76 20.06
C ASP A 157 15.44 -11.85 21.30
N GLY A 158 14.18 -11.57 21.69
CA GLY A 158 13.77 -10.78 22.85
C GLY A 158 13.70 -11.56 24.17
N VAL A 159 14.44 -12.67 24.31
CA VAL A 159 14.82 -13.23 25.61
C VAL A 159 16.16 -12.62 26.03
N LEU A 160 16.15 -11.31 26.31
CA LEU A 160 17.15 -10.60 27.12
C LEU A 160 16.43 -9.52 27.93
#